data_AF-A0A345DLX3-F1
#
_entry.id   AF-A0A345DLX3-F1
#
_cell.length_a   1.000
_cell.length_b   1.000
_cell.length_c   1.000
_cell.angle_alpha   90.00
_cell.angle_beta   90.00
_cell.angle_gamma   90.00
#
_symmetry.space_group_name_H-M   'P 1'
#
loop_
_entity.id
_entity.type
_entity.pdbx_description
1 polymer ?
#
loop_
_entity_poly.entity_id
_entity_poly.type
_entity_poly.pdbx_seq_one_letter_code
_entity_poly.pdbx_strand_id
1 'polypeptide(L)'
;MNNKIELILNNSKVNNWINEKLTNQKEINLFRKNILTIYNNNPNLFDKEKINLMSVLSACVKAMLLDLPLDPNLGYAYIVPYNGKGQLQIGYKGYIQLAIRTGKYLTINAIEVKQGELLNFDELEQEYNFKWITNENERTKKETIGYVAFFKLLNGYKKTLYWSKEKCENHFKTYSKNYQTYGKFTAGSYEGMALKAVLTQLLRKWGIMSVEMQEAYQHDQAIIINNSKEFSDNPNIKNKEDNNVIELNNKKDELNLNLEQEFSSNEINDDEEIAKAVNEMFSD
;
A
#
# COMPACT_ATOMS: atom_id res chain seq x y z
N MET A 1 25.52 -10.36 6.98
CA MET A 1 24.14 -9.81 7.05
C MET A 1 23.10 -10.84 6.60
N ASN A 2 23.28 -11.61 5.50
CA ASN A 2 22.36 -12.69 5.10
C ASN A 2 22.07 -13.75 6.19
N ASN A 3 23.06 -14.08 7.04
CA ASN A 3 22.86 -15.06 8.11
C ASN A 3 21.75 -14.69 9.11
N LYS A 4 21.50 -13.40 9.40
CA LYS A 4 20.49 -13.00 10.41
C LYS A 4 19.06 -13.21 9.91
N ILE A 5 18.78 -12.87 8.65
CA ILE A 5 17.46 -13.07 8.07
C ILE A 5 17.20 -14.54 7.74
N GLU A 6 18.23 -15.28 7.33
CA GLU A 6 18.13 -16.74 7.16
C GLU A 6 17.85 -17.43 8.51
N LEU A 7 18.42 -16.98 9.63
CA LEU A 7 18.08 -17.49 10.95
C LEU A 7 16.61 -17.20 11.33
N ILE A 8 16.08 -16.03 11.00
CA ILE A 8 14.67 -15.69 11.21
C ILE A 8 13.75 -16.56 10.35
N LEU A 9 14.08 -16.72 9.07
CA LEU A 9 13.29 -17.53 8.13
C LEU A 9 13.39 -19.02 8.42
N ASN A 10 14.50 -19.49 9.01
CA ASN A 10 14.70 -20.89 9.38
C ASN A 10 14.18 -21.22 10.80
N ASN A 11 13.73 -20.23 11.56
CA ASN A 11 13.11 -20.43 12.86
C ASN A 11 11.88 -21.35 12.72
N SER A 12 11.75 -22.33 13.63
CA SER A 12 10.68 -23.33 13.59
C SER A 12 9.27 -22.72 13.70
N LYS A 13 9.08 -21.68 14.51
CA LYS A 13 7.79 -20.98 14.66
C LYS A 13 7.42 -20.21 13.39
N VAL A 14 8.38 -19.46 12.81
CA VAL A 14 8.16 -18.73 11.55
C VAL A 14 7.90 -19.70 10.40
N ASN A 15 8.65 -20.81 10.33
CA ASN A 15 8.45 -21.83 9.31
C ASN A 15 7.10 -22.54 9.45
N ASN A 16 6.69 -22.90 10.67
CA ASN A 16 5.39 -23.50 10.90
C ASN A 16 4.28 -22.54 10.49
N TRP A 17 4.35 -21.27 10.91
CA TRP A 17 3.39 -20.25 10.51
C TRP A 17 3.32 -20.06 8.98
N ILE A 18 4.47 -20.02 8.30
CA ILE A 18 4.52 -19.92 6.84
C ILE A 18 3.84 -21.14 6.19
N ASN A 19 4.14 -22.35 6.67
CA ASN A 19 3.59 -23.59 6.12
C ASN A 19 2.09 -23.78 6.43
N GLU A 20 1.59 -23.19 7.53
CA GLU A 20 0.17 -23.15 7.85
C GLU A 20 -0.60 -22.19 6.92
N LYS A 21 0.01 -21.06 6.56
CA LYS A 21 -0.66 -20.02 5.75
C LYS A 21 -0.48 -20.21 4.26
N LEU A 22 0.65 -20.74 3.82
CA LEU A 22 1.00 -20.94 2.43
C LEU A 22 1.17 -22.44 2.19
N THR A 23 0.29 -23.02 1.39
CA THR A 23 0.33 -24.46 1.08
C THR A 23 1.14 -24.78 -0.17
N ASN A 24 1.40 -23.78 -1.01
CA ASN A 24 2.11 -23.93 -2.27
C ASN A 24 3.60 -23.57 -2.14
N GLN A 25 4.49 -24.52 -2.47
CA GLN A 25 5.94 -24.32 -2.37
C GLN A 25 6.45 -23.13 -3.21
N LYS A 26 5.80 -22.83 -4.35
CA LYS A 26 6.17 -21.66 -5.18
C LYS A 26 5.85 -20.34 -4.46
N GLU A 27 4.70 -20.27 -3.79
CA GLU A 27 4.28 -19.11 -3.01
C GLU A 27 5.16 -18.92 -1.79
N ILE A 28 5.51 -20.00 -1.08
CA ILE A 28 6.46 -19.99 0.03
C ILE A 28 7.82 -19.43 -0.42
N ASN A 29 8.33 -19.90 -1.56
CA ASN A 29 9.61 -19.43 -2.09
C ASN A 29 9.57 -17.95 -2.50
N LEU A 30 8.46 -17.52 -3.12
CA LEU A 30 8.24 -16.12 -3.48
C LEU A 30 8.13 -15.23 -2.23
N PHE A 31 7.42 -15.70 -1.20
CA PHE A 31 7.28 -15.03 0.08
C PHE A 31 8.63 -14.83 0.78
N ARG A 32 9.45 -15.89 0.88
CA ARG A 32 10.81 -15.81 1.44
C ARG A 32 11.70 -14.84 0.65
N LYS A 33 11.61 -14.87 -0.69
CA LYS A 33 12.33 -13.91 -1.56
C LYS A 33 11.91 -12.46 -1.27
N ASN A 34 10.61 -12.20 -1.14
CA ASN A 34 10.10 -10.87 -0.83
C ASN A 34 10.58 -10.38 0.53
N ILE A 35 10.59 -11.23 1.57
CA ILE A 35 11.15 -10.89 2.88
C ILE A 35 12.63 -10.52 2.79
N LEU A 36 13.42 -11.31 2.06
CA LEU A 36 14.84 -11.02 1.87
C LEU A 36 15.05 -9.68 1.16
N THR A 37 14.24 -9.38 0.13
CA THR A 37 14.25 -8.08 -0.54
C THR A 37 13.94 -6.94 0.44
N ILE A 38 12.93 -7.08 1.29
CA ILE A 38 12.58 -6.05 2.27
C ILE A 38 13.72 -5.87 3.28
N TYR A 39 14.30 -6.96 3.81
CA TYR A 39 15.41 -6.88 4.76
C TYR A 39 16.61 -6.15 4.19
N ASN A 40 16.98 -6.45 2.94
CA ASN A 40 18.11 -5.81 2.28
C ASN A 40 17.89 -4.32 2.03
N ASN A 41 16.65 -3.89 1.78
CA ASN A 41 16.33 -2.48 1.55
C ASN A 41 16.09 -1.70 2.86
N ASN A 42 15.49 -2.33 3.87
CA ASN A 42 15.06 -1.71 5.12
C ASN A 42 15.32 -2.65 6.32
N PRO A 43 16.59 -2.87 6.72
CA PRO A 43 16.93 -3.82 7.79
C PRO A 43 16.30 -3.44 9.14
N ASN A 44 16.05 -2.15 9.38
CA ASN A 44 15.39 -1.63 10.57
C ASN A 44 13.95 -2.16 10.75
N LEU A 45 13.31 -2.66 9.69
CA LEU A 45 12.00 -3.30 9.81
C LEU A 45 12.03 -4.60 10.62
N PHE A 46 13.20 -5.22 10.73
CA PHE A 46 13.41 -6.50 11.40
C PHE A 46 14.13 -6.33 12.75
N ASP A 47 14.21 -5.10 13.25
CA ASP A 47 14.70 -4.80 14.59
C ASP A 47 13.59 -5.09 15.61
N LYS A 48 13.67 -6.25 16.26
CA LYS A 48 12.67 -6.74 17.21
C LYS A 48 12.45 -5.84 18.44
N GLU A 49 13.45 -5.03 18.80
CA GLU A 49 13.35 -4.11 19.95
C GLU A 49 12.47 -2.91 19.62
N LYS A 50 12.27 -2.65 18.32
CA LYS A 50 11.53 -1.49 17.83
C LYS A 50 10.26 -1.88 17.09
N ILE A 51 10.22 -3.05 16.46
CA ILE A 51 9.13 -3.48 15.58
C ILE A 51 8.71 -4.91 15.86
N ASN A 52 7.40 -5.11 15.98
CA ASN A 52 6.79 -6.43 16.05
C ASN A 52 6.98 -7.19 14.71
N LEU A 53 7.83 -8.21 14.72
CA LEU A 53 8.15 -9.02 13.53
C LEU A 53 6.92 -9.70 12.91
N MET A 54 5.98 -10.19 13.72
CA MET A 54 4.76 -10.85 13.21
C MET A 54 3.93 -9.87 12.38
N SER A 55 3.86 -8.60 12.76
CA SER A 55 3.16 -7.58 11.97
C SER A 55 3.81 -7.34 10.60
N VAL A 56 5.14 -7.43 10.50
CA VAL A 56 5.87 -7.37 9.22
C VAL A 56 5.55 -8.57 8.34
N LEU A 57 5.59 -9.78 8.89
CA LEU A 57 5.23 -11.01 8.15
C LEU A 57 3.77 -10.99 7.67
N SER A 58 2.88 -10.47 8.51
CA SER A 58 1.46 -10.30 8.18
C SER A 58 1.26 -9.31 7.03
N ALA A 59 1.98 -8.19 7.03
CA ALA A 59 1.98 -7.24 5.93
C ALA A 59 2.54 -7.86 4.64
N CYS A 60 3.56 -8.72 4.72
CA CYS A 60 4.06 -9.49 3.58
C CYS A 60 2.97 -10.41 2.99
N VAL A 61 2.21 -11.11 3.83
CA VAL A 61 1.14 -12.01 3.37
C VAL A 61 0.05 -11.20 2.67
N LYS A 62 -0.39 -10.08 3.26
CA LYS A 62 -1.36 -9.18 2.61
C LYS A 62 -0.91 -8.73 1.22
N ALA A 63 0.34 -8.33 1.07
CA ALA A 63 0.89 -7.94 -0.22
C ALA A 63 0.89 -9.10 -1.23
N MET A 64 1.23 -10.30 -0.77
CA MET A 64 1.23 -11.51 -1.59
C MET A 64 -0.20 -11.88 -2.05
N LEU A 65 -1.21 -11.72 -1.20
CA LEU A 65 -2.62 -11.98 -1.56
C LEU A 65 -3.13 -11.03 -2.63
N LEU A 66 -2.68 -9.77 -2.57
CA LEU A 66 -2.92 -8.77 -3.61
C LEU A 66 -2.03 -8.98 -4.85
N ASP A 67 -1.16 -10.00 -4.85
CA ASP A 67 -0.16 -10.26 -5.88
C ASP A 67 0.67 -9.01 -6.21
N LEU A 68 1.09 -8.28 -5.16
CA LEU A 68 1.90 -7.07 -5.27
C LEU A 68 3.33 -7.36 -4.80
N PRO A 69 4.32 -7.30 -5.70
CA PRO A 69 5.72 -7.40 -5.31
C PRO A 69 6.13 -6.31 -4.31
N LEU A 70 6.94 -6.69 -3.33
CA LEU A 70 7.45 -5.80 -2.28
C LEU A 70 8.85 -5.23 -2.60
N ASP A 71 9.23 -5.20 -3.87
CA ASP A 71 10.44 -4.53 -4.34
C ASP A 71 10.19 -3.00 -4.39
N PRO A 72 10.88 -2.20 -3.56
CA PRO A 72 10.66 -0.75 -3.51
C PRO A 72 10.87 -0.05 -4.85
N ASN A 73 11.72 -0.59 -5.72
CA ASN A 73 12.03 0.02 -7.02
C ASN A 73 10.84 -0.07 -8.00
N LEU A 74 9.96 -1.05 -7.82
CA LEU A 74 8.79 -1.22 -8.67
C LEU A 74 7.66 -0.24 -8.30
N GLY A 75 7.63 0.21 -7.05
CA GLY A 75 6.64 1.15 -6.54
C GLY A 75 5.22 0.59 -6.41
N TYR A 76 5.08 -0.73 -6.33
CA TYR A 76 3.79 -1.42 -6.20
C TYR A 76 3.28 -1.44 -4.75
N ALA A 77 4.10 -1.91 -3.82
CA ALA A 77 3.78 -1.96 -2.40
C ALA A 77 5.05 -1.88 -1.57
N TYR A 78 4.90 -1.41 -0.33
CA TYR A 78 5.97 -1.23 0.63
C TYR A 78 5.51 -1.74 1.99
N ILE A 79 6.47 -2.13 2.82
CA ILE A 79 6.24 -2.27 4.26
C ILE A 79 6.92 -1.09 4.93
N VAL A 80 6.17 -0.36 5.74
CA VAL A 80 6.65 0.83 6.46
C VAL A 80 6.51 0.61 7.97
N PRO A 81 7.46 1.13 8.77
CA PRO A 81 7.33 1.09 10.21
C PRO A 81 6.31 2.13 10.68
N TYR A 82 5.39 1.72 11.55
CA TYR A 82 4.40 2.62 12.14
C TYR A 82 4.02 2.16 13.54
N ASN A 83 4.21 3.03 14.55
CA ASN A 83 3.93 2.75 15.96
C ASN A 83 4.41 1.36 16.43
N GLY A 84 5.65 1.00 16.09
CA GLY A 84 6.26 -0.29 16.46
C GLY A 84 5.69 -1.51 15.73
N LYS A 85 4.93 -1.31 14.64
CA LYS A 85 4.40 -2.38 13.78
C LYS A 85 4.85 -2.17 12.33
N GLY A 86 5.00 -3.26 11.59
CA GLY A 86 5.13 -3.25 10.14
C GLY A 86 3.76 -3.12 9.49
N GLN A 87 3.61 -2.17 8.58
CA GLN A 87 2.34 -1.86 7.94
C GLN A 87 2.49 -1.93 6.43
N LEU A 88 1.54 -2.58 5.75
CA LEU A 88 1.47 -2.59 4.29
C LEU A 88 1.00 -1.23 3.79
N GLN A 89 1.76 -0.65 2.87
CA GLN A 89 1.39 0.55 2.16
C GLN A 89 1.46 0.31 0.66
N ILE A 90 0.32 0.42 -0.01
CA ILE A 90 0.24 0.20 -1.47
C ILE A 90 0.67 1.48 -2.18
N GLY A 91 1.58 1.37 -3.15
CA GLY A 91 2.02 2.48 -3.98
C GLY A 91 1.02 2.79 -5.10
N TYR A 92 1.11 3.97 -5.71
CA TYR A 92 0.20 4.36 -6.78
C TYR A 92 0.25 3.39 -7.98
N LYS A 93 1.43 2.86 -8.32
CA LYS A 93 1.59 1.85 -9.38
C LYS A 93 0.90 0.53 -9.00
N GLY A 94 0.82 0.19 -7.71
CA GLY A 94 0.09 -0.99 -7.24
C GLY A 94 -1.41 -0.84 -7.52
N TYR A 95 -1.98 0.33 -7.25
CA TYR A 95 -3.37 0.64 -7.61
C TYR A 95 -3.60 0.63 -9.12
N ILE A 96 -2.64 1.08 -9.94
CA ILE A 96 -2.69 0.95 -11.40
C ILE A 96 -2.77 -0.53 -11.81
N GLN A 97 -1.91 -1.39 -11.24
CA GLN A 97 -1.92 -2.83 -11.56
C GLN A 97 -3.23 -3.50 -11.17
N LEU A 98 -3.74 -3.22 -9.97
CA LEU A 98 -5.03 -3.73 -9.52
C LEU A 98 -6.18 -3.28 -10.43
N ALA A 99 -6.17 -2.01 -10.86
CA ALA A 99 -7.16 -1.50 -11.81
C ALA A 99 -7.05 -2.20 -13.18
N ILE A 100 -5.85 -2.36 -13.73
CA ILE A 100 -5.65 -3.02 -15.03
C ILE A 100 -6.11 -4.49 -15.00
N ARG A 101 -5.87 -5.20 -13.90
CA ARG A 101 -6.29 -6.60 -13.71
C ARG A 101 -7.80 -6.82 -13.83
N THR A 102 -8.61 -5.78 -13.61
CA THR A 102 -10.07 -5.85 -13.83
C THR A 102 -10.46 -6.09 -15.30
N GLY A 103 -9.54 -5.81 -16.25
CA GLY A 103 -9.81 -5.85 -17.68
C GLY A 103 -10.80 -4.80 -18.17
N LYS A 104 -11.18 -3.80 -17.35
CA LYS A 104 -12.14 -2.75 -17.72
C LYS A 104 -11.49 -1.44 -18.17
N TYR A 105 -10.24 -1.22 -17.78
CA TYR A 105 -9.49 -0.01 -18.06
C TYR A 105 -8.75 -0.15 -19.39
N LEU A 106 -9.05 0.75 -20.34
CA LEU A 106 -8.26 0.92 -21.56
C LEU A 106 -6.97 1.68 -21.27
N THR A 107 -7.05 2.69 -20.42
CA THR A 107 -5.91 3.52 -20.02
C THR A 107 -6.10 3.97 -18.58
N ILE A 108 -5.03 3.95 -17.80
CA ILE A 108 -5.00 4.53 -16.46
C ILE A 108 -3.60 5.06 -16.21
N ASN A 109 -3.48 6.30 -15.73
CA ASN A 109 -2.19 6.90 -15.44
C ASN A 109 -2.31 7.98 -14.35
N ALA A 110 -1.19 8.25 -13.69
CA ALA A 110 -1.04 9.40 -12.82
C ALA A 110 0.35 10.00 -13.02
N ILE A 111 0.42 11.32 -13.22
CA ILE A 111 1.66 12.04 -13.49
C ILE A 111 1.67 13.40 -12.78
N GLU A 112 2.86 13.95 -12.59
CA GLU A 112 3.05 15.32 -12.16
C GLU A 112 2.75 16.30 -13.30
N VAL A 113 2.26 17.48 -12.94
CA VAL A 113 1.96 18.58 -13.87
C VAL A 113 2.95 19.70 -13.62
N LYS A 114 3.63 20.15 -14.68
CA LYS A 114 4.65 21.20 -14.63
C LYS A 114 4.07 22.59 -14.92
N GLN A 115 4.76 23.63 -14.47
CA GLN A 115 4.40 25.03 -14.74
C GLN A 115 4.16 25.28 -16.24
N GLY A 116 2.97 25.76 -16.58
CA GLY A 116 2.55 26.05 -17.96
C GLY A 116 1.94 24.87 -18.72
N GLU A 117 1.78 23.69 -18.10
CA GLU A 117 1.07 22.56 -18.72
C GLU A 117 -0.44 22.63 -18.52
N LEU A 118 -0.93 23.18 -17.40
CA LEU A 118 -2.37 23.38 -17.17
C LEU A 118 -2.80 24.73 -17.77
N LEU A 119 -3.73 24.72 -18.74
CA LEU A 119 -4.23 25.94 -19.40
C LEU A 119 -5.49 26.48 -18.73
N ASN A 120 -6.49 25.62 -18.55
CA ASN A 120 -7.74 25.97 -17.89
C ASN A 120 -8.36 24.73 -17.22
N PHE A 121 -9.38 24.99 -16.40
CA PHE A 121 -10.16 23.98 -15.72
C PHE A 121 -11.60 24.46 -15.60
N ASP A 122 -12.54 23.63 -16.07
CA ASP A 122 -13.96 23.81 -15.84
C ASP A 122 -14.38 22.97 -14.63
N GLU A 123 -14.73 23.64 -13.52
CA GLU A 123 -15.14 22.97 -12.27
C GLU A 123 -16.49 22.25 -12.41
N LEU A 124 -17.40 22.76 -13.25
CA LEU A 124 -18.72 22.17 -13.40
C LEU A 124 -18.64 20.87 -14.22
N GLU A 125 -17.94 20.93 -15.35
CA GLU A 125 -17.78 19.77 -16.25
C GLU A 125 -16.66 18.82 -15.81
N GLN A 126 -15.79 19.29 -14.90
CA GLN A 126 -14.58 18.60 -14.47
C GLN A 126 -13.65 18.28 -15.66
N GLU A 127 -13.55 19.23 -16.60
CA GLU A 127 -12.69 19.15 -17.78
C GLU A 127 -11.42 19.98 -17.58
N TYR A 128 -10.27 19.35 -17.85
CA TYR A 128 -8.96 19.95 -17.69
C TYR A 128 -8.27 20.00 -19.05
N ASN A 129 -7.87 21.20 -19.49
CA ASN A 129 -7.11 21.35 -20.73
C ASN A 129 -5.63 21.46 -20.42
N PHE A 130 -4.88 20.48 -20.92
CA PHE A 130 -3.44 20.41 -20.76
C PHE A 130 -2.71 20.65 -22.08
N LYS A 131 -1.63 21.42 -22.02
CA LYS A 131 -0.62 21.57 -23.07
C LYS A 131 0.68 20.94 -22.60
N TRP A 132 0.82 19.64 -22.85
CA TRP A 132 1.99 18.87 -22.43
C TRP A 132 3.26 19.38 -23.11
N ILE A 133 4.31 19.58 -22.31
CA ILE A 133 5.63 19.90 -22.84
C ILE A 133 6.25 18.60 -23.33
N THR A 134 6.48 18.49 -24.64
CA THR A 134 7.00 17.26 -25.26
C THR A 134 8.52 17.11 -25.11
N ASN A 135 9.25 18.21 -24.99
CA ASN A 135 10.69 18.19 -24.76
C ASN A 135 10.98 17.87 -23.28
N GLU A 136 11.45 16.66 -23.00
CA GLU A 136 11.74 16.18 -21.64
C GLU A 136 12.77 17.05 -20.91
N ASN A 137 13.82 17.52 -21.61
CA ASN A 137 14.87 18.35 -21.01
C ASN A 137 14.34 19.71 -20.55
N GLU A 138 13.36 20.26 -21.27
CA GLU A 138 12.70 21.50 -20.88
C GLU A 138 11.70 21.26 -19.75
N ARG A 139 10.94 20.17 -19.83
CA ARG A 139 9.92 19.80 -18.85
C ARG A 139 10.52 19.56 -17.46
N THR A 140 11.65 18.85 -17.38
CA THR A 140 12.33 18.53 -16.12
C THR A 140 12.84 19.77 -15.39
N LYS A 141 13.16 20.85 -16.12
CA LYS A 141 13.61 22.14 -15.53
C LYS A 141 12.47 22.95 -14.90
N LYS A 142 11.22 22.62 -15.21
CA LYS A 142 10.07 23.36 -14.70
C LYS A 142 9.62 22.83 -13.34
N GLU A 143 9.11 23.73 -12.52
CA GLU A 143 8.52 23.38 -11.23
C GLU A 143 7.24 22.54 -11.41
N THR A 144 7.05 21.54 -10.54
CA THR A 144 5.81 20.80 -10.39
C THR A 144 4.76 21.65 -9.67
N ILE A 145 3.64 21.94 -10.33
CA ILE A 145 2.52 22.74 -9.78
C ILE A 145 1.39 21.89 -9.21
N GLY A 146 1.35 20.61 -9.54
CA GLY A 146 0.31 19.69 -9.10
C GLY A 146 0.46 18.30 -9.70
N TYR A 147 -0.57 17.49 -9.53
CA TYR A 147 -0.59 16.10 -9.95
C TYR A 147 -1.95 15.78 -10.54
N VAL A 148 -1.96 14.97 -11.60
CA VAL A 148 -3.17 14.56 -12.30
C VAL A 148 -3.25 13.05 -12.37
N ALA A 149 -4.45 12.51 -12.18
CA ALA A 149 -4.78 11.13 -12.51
C ALA A 149 -5.84 11.10 -13.60
N PHE A 150 -5.76 10.08 -14.44
CA PHE A 150 -6.65 9.88 -15.57
C PHE A 150 -6.97 8.39 -15.70
N PHE A 151 -8.21 8.09 -16.09
CA PHE A 151 -8.51 6.81 -16.69
C PHE A 151 -9.48 6.93 -17.88
N LYS A 152 -9.43 5.91 -18.74
CA LYS A 152 -10.39 5.63 -19.79
C LYS A 152 -10.77 4.15 -19.72
N LEU A 153 -12.06 3.86 -19.72
CA LEU A 153 -12.61 2.51 -19.74
C LEU A 153 -12.81 2.03 -21.19
N LEU A 154 -12.97 0.72 -21.37
CA LEU A 154 -13.21 0.10 -22.67
C LEU A 154 -14.49 0.61 -23.36
N ASN A 155 -15.50 1.03 -22.59
CA ASN A 155 -16.75 1.60 -23.12
C ASN A 155 -16.63 3.09 -23.52
N GLY A 156 -15.44 3.68 -23.41
CA GLY A 156 -15.19 5.08 -23.76
C GLY A 156 -15.38 6.08 -22.60
N TYR A 157 -15.94 5.67 -21.46
CA TYR A 157 -16.03 6.53 -20.27
C TYR A 157 -14.62 6.92 -19.82
N LYS A 158 -14.40 8.22 -19.59
CA LYS A 158 -13.11 8.76 -19.18
C LYS A 158 -13.32 9.73 -18.02
N LYS A 159 -12.34 9.79 -17.11
CA LYS A 159 -12.34 10.76 -16.03
C LYS A 159 -10.94 11.23 -15.72
N THR A 160 -10.81 12.51 -15.44
CA THR A 160 -9.57 13.19 -15.05
C THR A 160 -9.79 13.84 -13.69
N LEU A 161 -8.78 13.79 -12.83
CA LEU A 161 -8.76 14.53 -11.57
C LEU A 161 -7.39 15.16 -11.39
N TYR A 162 -7.35 16.47 -11.16
CA TYR A 162 -6.12 17.19 -10.86
C TYR A 162 -6.19 17.82 -9.48
N TRP A 163 -5.09 17.71 -8.73
CA TRP A 163 -4.88 18.45 -7.49
C TRP A 163 -3.65 19.34 -7.65
N SER A 164 -3.77 20.60 -7.22
CA SER A 164 -2.60 21.47 -7.05
C SER A 164 -1.67 20.93 -5.96
N LYS A 165 -0.40 21.32 -6.00
CA LYS A 165 0.58 21.01 -4.96
C LYS A 165 0.10 21.47 -3.59
N GLU A 166 -0.54 22.64 -3.50
CA GLU A 166 -1.15 23.15 -2.28
C GLU A 166 -2.30 22.26 -1.77
N LYS A 167 -3.14 21.74 -2.66
CA LYS A 167 -4.22 20.82 -2.27
C LYS A 167 -3.67 19.48 -1.76
N CYS A 168 -2.64 18.94 -2.40
CA CYS A 168 -1.93 17.76 -1.91
C CYS A 168 -1.33 18.01 -0.52
N GLU A 169 -0.69 19.17 -0.34
CA GLU A 169 -0.10 19.60 0.92
C GLU A 169 -1.13 19.69 2.06
N ASN A 170 -2.30 20.30 1.79
CA ASN A 170 -3.40 20.37 2.76
C ASN A 170 -4.00 18.99 3.08
N HIS A 171 -4.05 18.10 2.08
CA HIS A 171 -4.45 16.71 2.30
C HIS A 171 -3.47 16.00 3.25
N PHE A 172 -2.17 16.13 3.04
CA PHE A 172 -1.17 15.47 3.91
C PHE A 172 -1.16 16.01 5.33
N LYS A 173 -1.32 17.33 5.52
CA LYS A 173 -1.49 17.93 6.86
C LYS A 173 -2.67 17.32 7.62
N THR A 174 -3.77 17.07 6.91
CA THR A 174 -4.99 16.54 7.53
C THR A 174 -4.90 15.04 7.81
N TYR A 175 -4.37 14.27 6.86
CA TYR A 175 -4.53 12.82 6.86
C TYR A 175 -3.26 12.04 7.17
N SER A 176 -2.07 12.59 6.97
CA SER A 176 -0.84 11.83 7.21
C SER A 176 -0.24 12.10 8.57
N LYS A 177 -0.18 11.08 9.44
CA LYS A 177 0.48 11.24 10.75
C LYS A 177 1.96 11.57 10.61
N ASN A 178 2.66 10.97 9.64
CA ASN A 178 4.07 11.31 9.36
C ASN A 178 4.22 12.80 9.01
N TYR A 179 3.31 13.35 8.20
CA TYR A 179 3.34 14.76 7.87
C TYR A 179 3.02 15.65 9.08
N GLN A 180 2.07 15.24 9.92
CA GLN A 180 1.73 15.94 11.16
C GLN A 180 2.89 15.94 12.17
N THR A 181 3.65 14.84 12.25
CA THR A 181 4.77 14.71 13.18
C THR A 181 6.01 15.47 12.71
N TYR A 182 6.38 15.33 11.43
CA TYR A 182 7.66 15.85 10.93
C TYR A 182 7.54 17.14 10.12
N GLY A 183 6.32 17.54 9.73
CA GLY A 183 6.03 18.76 8.97
C GLY A 183 6.56 18.78 7.53
N LYS A 184 7.18 17.69 7.06
CA LYS A 184 7.73 17.56 5.71
C LYS A 184 7.89 16.09 5.31
N PHE A 185 7.80 15.83 4.00
CA PHE A 185 8.27 14.59 3.38
C PHE A 185 9.61 14.82 2.68
N THR A 186 10.36 13.75 2.43
CA THR A 186 11.44 13.80 1.43
C THR A 186 10.83 13.98 0.04
N ALA A 187 11.55 14.59 -0.90
CA ALA A 187 11.00 14.93 -2.21
C ALA A 187 10.43 13.70 -2.96
N GLY A 188 11.17 12.58 -3.00
CA GLY A 188 10.71 11.35 -3.65
C GLY A 188 9.51 10.70 -2.95
N SER A 189 9.45 10.76 -1.61
CA SER A 189 8.29 10.28 -0.87
C SER A 189 7.06 11.16 -1.09
N TYR A 190 7.24 12.48 -1.23
CA TYR A 190 6.14 13.40 -1.51
C TYR A 190 5.48 13.12 -2.87
N GLU A 191 6.27 13.03 -3.94
CA GLU A 191 5.75 12.83 -5.29
C GLU A 191 4.96 11.51 -5.39
N GLY A 192 5.52 10.41 -4.87
CA GLY A 192 4.84 9.11 -4.85
C GLY A 192 3.53 9.13 -4.05
N MET A 193 3.51 9.84 -2.91
CA MET A 193 2.30 10.01 -2.08
C MET A 193 1.24 10.88 -2.76
N ALA A 194 1.65 11.94 -3.47
CA ALA A 194 0.73 12.82 -4.17
C ALA A 194 0.07 12.10 -5.35
N LEU A 195 0.87 11.37 -6.14
CA LEU A 195 0.35 10.51 -7.20
C LEU A 195 -0.62 9.47 -6.65
N LYS A 196 -0.28 8.82 -5.52
CA LYS A 196 -1.15 7.87 -4.84
C LYS A 196 -2.47 8.55 -4.42
N ALA A 197 -2.40 9.70 -3.76
CA ALA A 197 -3.59 10.39 -3.26
C ALA A 197 -4.54 10.78 -4.39
N VAL A 198 -4.03 11.41 -5.45
CA VAL A 198 -4.87 11.83 -6.59
C VAL A 198 -5.46 10.61 -7.33
N LEU A 199 -4.65 9.58 -7.57
CA LEU A 199 -5.10 8.37 -8.26
C LEU A 199 -6.16 7.61 -7.46
N THR A 200 -5.92 7.37 -6.18
CA THR A 200 -6.87 6.65 -5.32
C THR A 200 -8.15 7.45 -5.13
N GLN A 201 -8.08 8.79 -5.05
CA GLN A 201 -9.26 9.63 -4.99
C GLN A 201 -10.12 9.52 -6.26
N LEU A 202 -9.48 9.48 -7.43
CA LEU A 202 -10.15 9.28 -8.73
C LEU A 202 -10.82 7.91 -8.77
N LEU A 203 -10.10 6.86 -8.41
CA LEU A 203 -10.58 5.49 -8.47
C LEU A 203 -11.70 5.21 -7.46
N ARG A 204 -11.63 5.75 -6.24
CA ARG A 204 -12.69 5.63 -5.23
C ARG A 204 -14.01 6.26 -5.66
N LYS A 205 -13.96 7.36 -6.42
CA LYS A 205 -15.16 8.11 -6.81
C LYS A 205 -15.78 7.62 -8.12
N TRP A 206 -14.96 7.18 -9.07
CA TRP A 206 -15.43 6.89 -10.44
C TRP A 206 -14.85 5.61 -11.04
N GLY A 207 -13.89 4.97 -10.38
CA GLY A 207 -13.26 3.76 -10.87
C GLY A 207 -14.15 2.53 -10.68
N ILE A 208 -14.06 1.59 -11.61
CA ILE A 208 -14.54 0.23 -11.38
C ILE A 208 -13.51 -0.47 -10.49
N MET A 209 -13.97 -0.99 -9.35
CA MET A 209 -13.13 -1.68 -8.38
C MET A 209 -13.31 -3.19 -8.54
N SER A 210 -12.22 -3.94 -8.64
CA SER A 210 -12.28 -5.39 -8.37
C SER A 210 -12.34 -5.65 -6.86
N VAL A 211 -12.67 -6.89 -6.48
CA VAL A 211 -12.60 -7.35 -5.09
C VAL A 211 -11.20 -7.11 -4.52
N GLU A 212 -10.14 -7.46 -5.26
CA GLU A 212 -8.76 -7.21 -4.81
C GLU A 212 -8.45 -5.73 -4.63
N MET A 213 -9.07 -4.86 -5.42
CA MET A 213 -8.92 -3.41 -5.26
C MET A 213 -9.65 -2.91 -4.01
N GLN A 214 -10.83 -3.45 -3.71
CA GLN A 214 -11.56 -3.16 -2.48
C GLN A 214 -10.76 -3.62 -1.26
N GLU A 215 -10.24 -4.84 -1.29
CA GLU A 215 -9.34 -5.40 -0.27
C GLU A 215 -8.08 -4.56 -0.11
N ALA A 216 -7.44 -4.17 -1.22
CA ALA A 216 -6.29 -3.28 -1.21
C ALA A 216 -6.59 -1.97 -0.47
N TYR A 217 -7.77 -1.38 -0.68
CA TYR A 217 -8.17 -0.18 0.07
C TYR A 217 -8.47 -0.43 1.54
N GLN A 218 -8.99 -1.60 1.89
CA GLN A 218 -9.25 -1.98 3.28
C GLN A 218 -7.97 -2.36 4.03
N HIS A 219 -6.94 -2.82 3.33
CA HIS A 219 -5.68 -3.26 3.91
C HIS A 219 -4.57 -2.21 3.80
N ASP A 220 -4.67 -1.27 2.86
CA ASP A 220 -3.75 -0.15 2.73
C ASP A 220 -3.79 0.68 4.01
N GLN A 221 -2.68 0.63 4.74
CA GLN A 221 -2.52 1.32 6.00
C GLN A 221 -3.52 0.92 7.12
N ALA A 222 -4.08 -0.29 7.06
CA ALA A 222 -4.84 -0.82 8.19
C ALA A 222 -3.93 -1.45 9.24
N ILE A 223 -4.08 -1.02 10.49
CA ILE A 223 -3.47 -1.62 11.68
C ILE A 223 -4.60 -2.20 12.52
N ILE A 224 -4.45 -3.45 12.93
CA ILE A 224 -5.43 -4.10 13.79
C ILE A 224 -5.03 -3.83 15.25
N ILE A 225 -5.96 -3.25 16.00
CA ILE A 225 -5.88 -3.07 17.45
C ILE A 225 -7.21 -3.60 18.01
N ASN A 226 -7.17 -4.64 18.85
CA ASN A 226 -8.32 -5.17 19.59
C ASN A 226 -9.60 -5.38 18.73
N ASN A 227 -9.53 -6.18 17.66
CA ASN A 227 -10.64 -6.47 16.73
C ASN A 227 -11.19 -5.29 15.92
N SER A 228 -10.57 -4.11 16.02
CA SER A 228 -10.96 -2.95 15.23
C SER A 228 -9.90 -2.64 14.17
N LYS A 229 -10.35 -2.43 12.92
CA LYS A 229 -9.50 -1.90 11.83
C LYS A 229 -9.29 -0.41 12.13
N GLU A 230 -8.13 -0.07 12.70
CA GLU A 230 -7.71 1.32 12.78
C GLU A 230 -6.89 1.67 11.53
N PHE A 231 -7.42 2.60 10.74
CA PHE A 231 -6.66 3.19 9.65
C PHE A 231 -5.78 4.29 10.24
N SER A 232 -4.47 4.19 10.04
CA SER A 232 -3.54 5.19 10.56
C SER A 232 -3.86 6.60 10.07
N ASP A 233 -4.41 6.72 8.85
CA ASP A 233 -4.49 7.98 8.11
C ASP A 233 -5.89 8.26 7.48
N ASN A 234 -6.96 7.50 7.80
CA ASN A 234 -8.27 7.68 7.13
C ASN A 234 -9.51 7.55 8.06
N PRO A 235 -10.04 8.65 8.63
CA PRO A 235 -11.24 8.62 9.47
C PRO A 235 -12.56 8.39 8.71
N ASN A 236 -12.55 8.36 7.37
CA ASN A 236 -13.76 8.20 6.55
C ASN A 236 -14.14 6.74 6.28
N ILE A 237 -13.42 5.76 6.83
CA ILE A 237 -13.83 4.36 6.79
C ILE A 237 -14.72 4.10 8.02
N LYS A 238 -15.87 4.78 8.06
CA LYS A 238 -17.06 4.20 8.66
C LYS A 238 -17.80 3.53 7.53
N ASN A 239 -17.99 2.22 7.61
CA ASN A 239 -18.73 1.39 6.66
C ASN A 239 -19.92 2.15 6.06
N LYS A 240 -19.77 2.63 4.83
CA LYS A 240 -20.90 2.82 3.93
C LYS A 240 -20.87 1.60 3.02
N GLU A 241 -21.81 0.70 3.29
CA GLU A 241 -22.13 -0.42 2.43
C GLU A 241 -22.61 0.13 1.09
N ASP A 242 -21.69 0.37 0.15
CA ASP A 242 -22.03 0.59 -1.24
C ASP A 242 -22.18 -0.78 -1.90
N ASN A 243 -23.43 -1.26 -1.88
CA ASN A 243 -23.91 -2.55 -2.40
C ASN A 243 -23.78 -2.67 -3.92
N ASN A 244 -22.58 -2.91 -4.43
CA ASN A 244 -22.38 -3.46 -5.77
C ASN A 244 -21.47 -4.69 -5.69
N VAL A 245 -22.01 -5.77 -5.14
CA VAL A 245 -21.37 -7.09 -5.11
C VAL A 245 -21.76 -7.83 -6.39
N ILE A 246 -20.78 -8.07 -7.26
CA ILE A 246 -20.84 -9.18 -8.22
C ILE A 246 -20.04 -10.30 -7.57
N GLU A 247 -20.74 -11.33 -7.08
CA GLU A 247 -20.14 -12.54 -6.50
C GLU A 247 -19.26 -13.25 -7.53
N LEU A 248 -17.98 -13.45 -7.21
CA LEU A 248 -17.16 -14.51 -7.82
C LEU A 248 -15.97 -14.93 -6.93
N ASN A 249 -16.11 -16.15 -6.38
CA ASN A 249 -15.12 -17.14 -5.95
C ASN A 249 -14.41 -17.02 -4.56
N ASN A 250 -15.04 -17.73 -3.62
CA ASN A 250 -14.87 -17.85 -2.16
C ASN A 250 -13.55 -18.42 -1.58
N LYS A 251 -12.43 -18.55 -2.31
CA LYS A 251 -11.20 -19.18 -1.72
C LYS A 251 -10.21 -18.17 -1.13
N LYS A 252 -10.14 -16.96 -1.69
CA LYS A 252 -9.36 -15.85 -1.12
C LYS A 252 -10.09 -15.21 0.06
N ASP A 253 -11.41 -15.12 -0.02
CA ASP A 253 -12.27 -14.57 1.02
C ASP A 253 -12.21 -15.37 2.32
N GLU A 254 -12.18 -16.72 2.25
CA GLU A 254 -11.98 -17.58 3.43
C GLU A 254 -10.59 -17.40 4.06
N LEU A 255 -9.54 -17.25 3.25
CA LEU A 255 -8.20 -16.97 3.76
C LEU A 255 -8.13 -15.57 4.39
N ASN A 256 -8.80 -14.58 3.80
CA ASN A 256 -8.93 -13.22 4.31
C ASN A 256 -9.71 -13.19 5.63
N LEU A 257 -10.84 -13.90 5.74
CA LEU A 257 -11.63 -14.01 6.98
C LEU A 257 -10.83 -14.68 8.10
N ASN A 258 -10.10 -15.76 7.79
CA ASN A 258 -9.28 -16.48 8.77
C ASN A 258 -8.08 -15.64 9.23
N LEU A 259 -7.45 -14.89 8.33
CA LEU A 259 -6.41 -13.92 8.67
C LEU A 259 -7.00 -12.79 9.55
N GLU A 260 -8.18 -12.27 9.23
CA GLU A 260 -8.85 -11.23 10.02
C GLU A 260 -9.22 -11.69 11.44
N GLN A 261 -9.59 -12.96 11.63
CA GLN A 261 -9.90 -13.55 12.93
C GLN A 261 -8.64 -13.88 13.76
N GLU A 262 -7.56 -14.38 13.15
CA GLU A 262 -6.31 -14.69 13.88
C GLU A 262 -5.50 -13.45 14.29
N PHE A 263 -5.58 -12.35 13.54
CA PHE A 263 -5.01 -11.07 13.98
C PHE A 263 -5.86 -10.34 15.04
N SER A 264 -7.04 -10.89 15.32
CA SER A 264 -8.02 -10.40 16.29
C SER A 264 -7.85 -11.08 17.66
N SER A 265 -7.41 -12.34 17.72
CA SER A 265 -7.01 -13.01 18.95
C SER A 265 -5.73 -12.40 19.52
N ASN A 266 -5.86 -11.56 20.54
CA ASN A 266 -4.79 -11.18 21.47
C ASN A 266 -4.33 -12.41 22.28
N GLU A 267 -3.65 -13.36 21.65
CA GLU A 267 -3.03 -14.49 22.36
C GLU A 267 -1.61 -14.76 21.86
N ILE A 268 -0.74 -13.74 21.76
CA ILE A 268 0.71 -13.98 21.79
C ILE A 268 1.47 -12.80 22.43
N ASN A 269 0.86 -12.14 23.42
CA ASN A 269 1.59 -11.20 24.28
C ASN A 269 1.93 -11.79 25.65
N ASP A 270 1.43 -12.98 26.00
CA ASP A 270 1.66 -13.63 27.29
C ASP A 270 2.19 -15.07 27.18
N ASP A 271 2.73 -15.48 26.03
CA ASP A 271 3.53 -16.70 25.99
C ASP A 271 4.95 -16.36 26.44
N GLU A 272 5.21 -16.60 27.73
CA GLU A 272 6.56 -16.56 28.31
C GLU A 272 7.56 -17.32 27.42
N GLU A 273 7.16 -18.39 26.73
CA GLU A 273 8.01 -19.13 25.78
C GLU A 273 8.37 -18.36 24.50
N ILE A 274 7.54 -17.44 24.03
CA ILE A 274 7.82 -16.63 22.83
C ILE A 274 8.70 -15.44 23.18
N ALA A 275 8.44 -14.79 24.32
CA ALA A 275 9.34 -13.77 24.86
C ALA A 275 10.72 -14.34 25.23
N LYS A 276 10.75 -15.56 25.81
CA LYS A 276 11.98 -16.24 26.23
C LYS A 276 12.77 -16.80 25.06
N ALA A 277 12.14 -17.39 24.05
CA ALA A 277 12.83 -17.80 22.81
C ALA A 277 13.41 -16.59 22.05
N VAL A 278 12.72 -15.45 22.06
CA VAL A 278 13.23 -14.20 21.47
C VAL A 278 14.37 -13.59 22.30
N ASN A 279 14.38 -13.78 23.63
CA ASN A 279 15.46 -13.31 24.51
C ASN A 279 16.71 -14.21 24.45
N GLU A 280 16.55 -15.54 24.40
CA GLU A 280 17.64 -16.51 24.28
C GLU A 280 18.31 -16.49 22.88
N MET A 281 17.59 -16.08 21.84
CA MET A 281 18.14 -16.00 20.47
C MET A 281 19.05 -14.80 20.19
N PHE A 282 19.14 -13.82 21.11
CA PHE A 282 19.86 -12.56 20.88
C PHE A 282 20.51 -11.96 22.14
N SER A 283 20.67 -12.74 23.21
CA SER A 283 21.61 -12.41 24.29
C SER A 283 22.95 -13.08 23.95
N ASP A 284 24.06 -12.34 24.10
CA ASP A 284 25.42 -12.79 23.78
C ASP A 284 25.79 -14.14 24.43
#